data_AF-J9ED40-F1
#
_entry.id   AF-J9ED40-F1
#
_cell.length_a   1.000
_cell.length_b   1.000
_cell.length_c   1.000
_cell.angle_alpha   90.00
_cell.angle_beta   90.00
_cell.angle_gamma   90.00
#
_symmetry.space_group_name_H-M   'P 1'
#
loop_
_entity.id
_entity.type
_entity.pdbx_description
1 polymer ?
#
loop_
_entity_poly.entity_id
_entity_poly.type
_entity_poly.pdbx_seq_one_letter_code
_entity_poly.pdbx_strand_id
1 'polypeptide(L)'
;MAIIGGEEKNWNRFGFLVKIFSREESSNIVTSCTGTIISTQLILTSSYCLLNATTGGRLSEFVVTVQSLKRPRTLPAEVVEIGQTWGILKIPEMALSTLCPPIPAPKRVAQLNVRPSLIQSSIVNFDVLKLKKKKCWIVGFTTTNN
;
A
#
# COMPACT_ATOMS: atom_id res chain seq x y z
N MET A 1 11.37 4.97 5.91
CA MET A 1 11.79 5.59 4.64
C MET A 1 12.51 4.51 3.84
N ALA A 2 12.22 4.33 2.56
CA ALA A 2 12.84 3.29 1.73
C ALA A 2 13.18 3.86 0.35
N ILE A 3 14.30 3.42 -0.24
CA ILE A 3 14.67 3.77 -1.62
C ILE A 3 14.28 2.60 -2.51
N ILE A 4 13.40 2.85 -3.47
CA ILE A 4 12.89 1.83 -4.41
C ILE A 4 13.07 2.37 -5.82
N GLY A 5 13.87 1.68 -6.64
CA GLY A 5 14.19 2.11 -8.00
C GLY A 5 14.99 3.41 -8.06
N GLY A 6 15.79 3.72 -7.04
CA GLY A 6 16.58 4.95 -6.97
C GLY A 6 15.81 6.19 -6.48
N GLU A 7 14.50 6.07 -6.23
CA GLU A 7 13.69 7.16 -5.68
C GLU A 7 13.32 6.91 -4.22
N GLU A 8 13.30 7.98 -3.43
CA GLU A 8 12.75 7.94 -2.09
C GLU A 8 11.24 7.67 -2.16
N LYS A 9 10.80 6.56 -1.59
CA LYS A 9 9.39 6.20 -1.49
C LYS A 9 8.96 6.14 -0.02
N ASN A 10 7.79 6.71 0.25
CA ASN A 10 7.14 6.53 1.53
C ASN A 10 6.66 5.07 1.64
N TRP A 11 7.17 4.35 2.65
CA TRP A 11 6.80 2.94 2.93
C TRP A 11 5.28 2.75 3.08
N ASN A 12 4.57 3.77 3.57
CA ASN A 12 3.11 3.76 3.71
C ASN A 12 2.38 3.67 2.36
N ARG A 13 3.08 3.80 1.21
CA ARG A 13 2.50 3.53 -0.11
C ARG A 13 2.24 2.05 -0.37
N PHE A 14 2.86 1.16 0.41
CA PHE A 14 2.67 -0.28 0.30
C PHE A 14 1.74 -0.77 1.42
N GLY A 15 0.57 -0.13 1.57
CA GLY A 15 -0.42 -0.48 2.60
C GLY A 15 -0.97 -1.91 2.47
N PHE A 16 -0.76 -2.53 1.31
CA PHE A 16 -1.05 -3.95 1.07
C PHE A 16 0.02 -4.90 1.61
N LEU A 17 1.26 -4.46 1.84
CA LEU A 17 2.30 -5.31 2.42
C LEU A 17 2.11 -5.42 3.92
N VAL A 18 2.18 -6.65 4.42
CA VAL A 18 1.94 -6.95 5.83
C VAL A 18 3.05 -7.81 6.41
N LYS A 19 3.26 -7.65 7.71
CA LYS A 19 4.14 -8.54 8.49
C LYS A 19 3.27 -9.54 9.23
N ILE A 20 3.55 -10.82 9.06
CA ILE A 20 2.82 -11.92 9.69
C ILE A 20 3.70 -12.46 10.80
N PHE A 21 3.14 -12.58 11.99
CA PHE A 21 3.74 -13.26 13.12
C PHE A 21 2.95 -14.51 13.42
N SER A 22 3.66 -15.60 13.62
CA SER A 22 3.09 -16.90 13.99
C SER A 22 3.90 -17.48 15.12
N ARG A 23 3.25 -18.25 15.99
CA ARG A 23 3.89 -18.96 17.08
C ARG A 23 3.74 -20.46 16.86
N GLU A 24 4.58 -21.26 17.50
CA GLU A 24 4.37 -22.70 17.59
C GLU A 24 3.80 -23.04 18.97
N GLU A 25 2.84 -23.97 19.05
CA GLU A 25 2.16 -24.27 20.31
C GLU A 25 3.11 -24.91 21.36
N SER A 26 4.08 -25.68 20.88
CA SER A 26 5.08 -26.37 21.71
C SER A 26 6.35 -25.54 21.98
N SER A 27 6.54 -24.41 21.29
CA SER A 27 7.76 -23.60 21.41
C SER A 27 7.45 -22.10 21.45
N ASN A 28 8.15 -21.37 22.33
CA ASN A 28 8.03 -19.91 22.40
C ASN A 28 8.67 -19.18 21.21
N ILE A 29 8.99 -19.91 20.13
CA ILE A 29 9.61 -19.35 18.94
C ILE A 29 8.53 -18.62 18.14
N VAL A 30 8.78 -17.35 17.84
CA VAL A 30 7.93 -16.53 16.98
C VAL A 30 8.57 -16.44 15.61
N THR A 31 7.87 -16.95 14.60
CA THR A 31 8.29 -16.80 13.21
C THR A 31 7.71 -15.53 12.63
N SER A 32 8.52 -14.82 11.85
CA SER A 32 8.14 -13.60 11.17
C SER A 32 8.18 -13.82 9.67
N CYS A 33 7.06 -13.54 9.02
CA CYS A 33 6.87 -13.67 7.58
C CYS A 33 6.32 -12.38 6.97
N THR A 34 6.22 -12.38 5.64
CA THR A 34 5.60 -11.29 4.87
C THR A 34 4.44 -11.83 4.08
N GLY A 35 3.40 -11.02 3.91
CA GLY A 35 2.27 -11.31 3.05
C GLY A 35 1.77 -10.06 2.33
N THR A 36 0.75 -10.24 1.51
CA THR A 36 0.07 -9.15 0.79
C THR A 36 -1.43 -9.25 0.98
N ILE A 37 -2.08 -8.15 1.33
CA ILE A 37 -3.53 -8.02 1.37
C ILE A 37 -4.07 -8.07 -0.08
N ILE A 38 -4.94 -9.04 -0.35
CA ILE A 38 -5.58 -9.26 -1.66
C ILE A 38 -7.07 -8.88 -1.65
N SER A 39 -7.67 -8.69 -0.47
CA SER A 39 -9.05 -8.22 -0.28
C SER A 39 -9.21 -7.54 1.08
N THR A 40 -10.35 -6.90 1.36
CA THR A 40 -10.63 -6.22 2.65
C THR A 40 -10.49 -7.11 3.89
N GLN A 41 -10.50 -8.43 3.70
CA GLN A 41 -10.38 -9.42 4.77
C GLN A 41 -9.33 -10.51 4.50
N LEU A 42 -8.63 -10.51 3.35
CA LEU A 42 -7.80 -11.64 2.94
C LEU A 42 -6.35 -11.24 2.67
N ILE A 43 -5.43 -12.07 3.14
CA ILE A 43 -3.99 -11.95 2.92
C ILE A 43 -3.47 -13.20 2.23
N LEU A 44 -2.68 -12.99 1.19
CA LEU A 44 -1.88 -14.01 0.54
C LEU A 44 -0.48 -14.05 1.18
N THR A 45 -0.01 -15.26 1.47
CA THR A 45 1.34 -15.52 1.96
C THR A 45 1.87 -16.83 1.39
N SER A 46 3.10 -17.17 1.75
CA SER A 46 3.71 -18.47 1.45
C SER A 46 3.15 -19.55 2.39
N SER A 47 2.96 -20.78 1.90
CA SER A 47 2.60 -21.92 2.76
C SER A 47 3.64 -22.18 3.85
N TYR A 48 4.93 -21.91 3.57
CA TYR A 48 6.03 -21.99 4.53
C TYR A 48 5.92 -20.99 5.70
N CYS A 49 5.03 -19.99 5.60
CA CYS A 49 4.74 -19.06 6.69
C CYS A 49 3.63 -19.55 7.61
N LEU A 50 2.91 -20.60 7.21
CA LEU A 50 1.81 -21.21 7.97
C LEU A 50 2.19 -22.57 8.54
N LEU A 51 3.28 -23.15 8.05
CA LEU A 51 3.78 -24.47 8.40
C LEU A 51 5.18 -24.35 9.00
N ASN A 52 5.47 -25.17 10.01
CA ASN A 52 6.80 -25.34 10.54
C ASN A 52 7.68 -26.02 9.49
N ALA A 53 8.81 -25.41 9.14
CA ALA A 53 9.71 -25.91 8.10
C ALA A 53 10.37 -27.26 8.43
N THR A 54 10.48 -27.61 9.70
CA THR A 54 11.12 -28.84 10.18
C THR A 54 10.12 -29.97 10.37
N THR A 55 8.95 -29.69 10.93
CA THR A 55 7.94 -30.73 11.25
C THR A 55 6.83 -30.84 10.22
N GLY A 56 6.66 -29.83 9.36
CA GLY A 56 5.50 -29.71 8.47
C GLY A 56 4.18 -29.43 9.21
N GLY A 57 4.22 -29.33 10.53
CA GLY A 57 3.05 -29.04 11.37
C GLY A 57 2.56 -27.61 11.17
N ARG A 58 1.26 -27.38 11.36
CA ARG A 58 0.67 -26.04 11.27
C ARG A 58 1.11 -25.18 12.46
N LEU A 59 1.54 -23.95 12.20
CA LEU A 59 1.82 -22.96 13.24
C LEU A 59 0.51 -22.50 13.91
N SER A 60 0.60 -22.12 15.17
CA SER A 60 -0.51 -21.60 15.96
C SER A 60 -0.45 -20.07 16.08
N GLU A 61 -1.56 -19.44 16.46
CA GLU A 61 -1.66 -18.00 16.74
C GLU A 61 -1.06 -17.08 15.65
N PHE A 62 -1.89 -16.66 14.69
CA PHE A 62 -1.45 -15.73 13.67
C PHE A 62 -1.86 -14.30 14.02
N VAL A 63 -0.90 -13.39 13.95
CA VAL A 63 -1.11 -11.96 14.15
C VAL A 63 -0.45 -11.20 13.01
N VAL A 64 -1.17 -10.25 12.43
CA VAL A 64 -0.73 -9.50 11.25
C VAL A 64 -0.58 -8.04 11.60
N THR A 65 0.61 -7.49 11.36
CA THR A 65 0.83 -6.04 11.41
C THR A 65 0.62 -5.43 10.02
N VAL A 66 -0.40 -4.58 9.92
CA VAL A 66 -0.71 -3.78 8.74
C VAL A 66 -0.18 -2.35 8.91
N GLN A 67 0.42 -1.81 7.86
CA GLN A 67 0.85 -0.40 7.84
C GLN A 67 -0.36 0.48 7.54
N SER A 68 -0.60 1.49 8.38
CA SER A 68 -1.65 2.48 8.16
C SER A 68 -1.07 3.89 8.21
N LEU A 69 -1.70 4.82 7.50
CA LEU A 69 -1.28 6.23 7.41
C LEU A 69 -0.97 6.89 8.75
N LYS A 70 -1.73 6.54 9.80
CA LYS A 70 -1.55 7.11 11.14
C LYS A 70 -0.53 6.31 11.96
N ARG A 71 -0.78 5.01 12.15
CA ARG A 71 0.04 4.09 12.95
C ARG A 71 -0.13 2.65 12.47
N PRO A 72 0.90 1.79 12.56
CA PRO A 72 0.76 0.36 12.36
C PRO A 72 -0.33 -0.22 13.26
N ARG A 73 -1.09 -1.19 12.75
CA ARG A 73 -2.11 -1.92 13.52
C ARG A 73 -1.79 -3.40 13.49
N THR A 74 -1.94 -4.05 14.62
CA THR A 74 -1.81 -5.51 14.74
C THR A 74 -3.20 -6.10 14.85
N LEU A 75 -3.50 -7.06 13.97
CA LEU A 75 -4.80 -7.69 13.83
C LEU A 75 -4.65 -9.20 14.02
N PRO A 76 -5.60 -9.87 14.69
CA PRO A 76 -5.62 -11.34 14.67
C PRO A 76 -5.86 -11.84 13.25
N ALA A 77 -5.33 -13.01 12.93
CA ALA A 77 -5.55 -13.67 11.66
C ALA A 77 -5.84 -15.16 11.83
N GLU A 78 -6.61 -15.71 10.90
CA GLU A 78 -6.99 -17.11 10.87
C GLU A 78 -6.61 -17.73 9.52
N VAL A 79 -6.07 -18.94 9.53
CA VAL A 79 -5.79 -19.65 8.27
C VAL A 79 -7.09 -20.13 7.66
N VAL A 80 -7.34 -19.71 6.42
CA VAL A 80 -8.48 -20.15 5.60
C VAL A 80 -8.09 -21.37 4.79
N GLU A 81 -6.96 -21.27 4.08
CA GLU A 81 -6.52 -22.29 3.13
C GLU A 81 -5.00 -22.35 3.07
N ILE A 82 -4.48 -23.56 2.89
CA ILE A 82 -3.05 -23.82 2.68
C ILE A 82 -2.92 -24.61 1.38
N GLY A 83 -2.34 -23.99 0.36
CA GLY A 83 -1.92 -24.65 -0.87
C GLY A 83 -0.49 -25.21 -0.78
N GLN A 84 0.05 -25.69 -1.90
CA GLN A 84 1.41 -26.24 -1.92
C GLN A 84 2.48 -25.19 -1.58
N THR A 85 2.42 -24.02 -2.22
CA THR A 85 3.42 -22.94 -2.08
C THR A 85 2.85 -21.65 -1.51
N TRP A 86 1.54 -21.58 -1.34
CA TRP A 86 0.81 -20.39 -0.93
C TRP A 86 -0.15 -20.70 0.21
N GLY A 87 -0.58 -19.67 0.92
CA GLY A 87 -1.59 -19.77 1.96
C GLY A 87 -2.41 -18.49 2.05
N ILE A 88 -3.64 -18.64 2.52
CA ILE A 88 -4.57 -17.53 2.74
C ILE A 88 -4.87 -17.38 4.22
N LEU A 89 -4.70 -16.16 4.71
CA LEU A 89 -5.10 -15.72 6.04
C LEU A 89 -6.32 -14.80 5.92
N LYS A 90 -7.27 -14.95 6.84
CA LYS A 90 -8.39 -14.03 7.05
C LYS A 90 -8.08 -13.08 8.19
N ILE A 91 -8.36 -11.80 8.00
CA ILE A 91 -8.26 -10.75 9.02
C ILE A 91 -9.63 -10.07 9.21
N PRO A 92 -9.83 -9.33 10.31
CA PRO A 92 -10.96 -8.43 10.46
C PRO A 92 -11.08 -7.47 9.27
N GLU A 93 -12.31 -7.16 8.88
CA GLU A 93 -12.57 -6.31 7.72
C GLU A 93 -11.97 -4.91 7.88
N MET A 94 -11.28 -4.48 6.83
CA MET A 94 -10.67 -3.17 6.72
C MET A 94 -11.35 -2.33 5.64
N ALA A 95 -11.49 -1.04 5.91
CA ALA A 95 -11.97 -0.08 4.91
C ALA A 95 -10.96 0.03 3.75
N LEU A 96 -11.46 0.03 2.51
CA LEU A 96 -10.64 0.07 1.30
C LEU A 96 -9.69 1.29 1.25
N SER A 97 -10.13 2.42 1.80
CA SER A 97 -9.35 3.66 1.94
C SER A 97 -8.10 3.52 2.81
N THR A 98 -8.04 2.49 3.67
CA THR A 98 -6.87 2.21 4.52
C THR A 98 -5.82 1.36 3.82
N LEU A 99 -6.21 0.55 2.83
CA LEU A 99 -5.34 -0.33 2.05
C LEU A 99 -4.58 0.45 0.96
N CYS A 100 -5.30 1.34 0.30
CA CYS A 100 -4.78 2.17 -0.79
C CYS A 100 -4.88 3.64 -0.38
N PRO A 101 -3.94 4.15 0.45
CA PRO A 101 -3.96 5.56 0.78
C PRO A 101 -3.84 6.39 -0.50
N PRO A 102 -4.63 7.47 -0.65
CA PRO A 102 -4.55 8.30 -1.84
C PRO A 102 -3.13 8.83 -1.99
N ILE A 103 -2.64 8.84 -3.23
CA ILE A 103 -1.32 9.36 -3.56
C ILE A 103 -1.23 10.77 -2.97
N PRO A 104 -0.24 11.08 -2.11
CA PRO A 104 -0.10 12.42 -1.60
C PRO A 104 0.06 13.36 -2.80
N ALA A 105 -0.78 14.40 -2.85
CA ALA A 105 -0.70 15.40 -3.91
C ALA A 105 0.74 15.92 -3.98
N PRO A 106 1.37 15.98 -5.16
CA PRO A 106 2.73 16.44 -5.26
C PRO A 106 2.83 17.85 -4.69
N LYS A 107 3.84 18.11 -3.85
CA LYS A 107 4.08 19.45 -3.32
C LYS A 107 4.22 20.41 -4.50
N ARG A 108 3.45 21.51 -4.47
CA ARG A 108 3.50 22.60 -5.47
C ARG A 108 2.99 22.22 -6.87
N VAL A 109 2.27 21.11 -7.02
CA VAL A 109 1.57 20.77 -8.27
C VAL A 109 0.07 20.79 -8.00
N ALA A 110 -0.64 21.71 -8.65
CA ALA A 110 -2.10 21.70 -8.66
C ALA A 110 -2.57 20.75 -9.76
N GLN A 111 -3.32 19.70 -9.39
CA GLN A 111 -4.02 18.88 -10.37
C GLN A 111 -5.12 19.76 -11.00
N LEU A 112 -4.98 20.06 -12.29
CA LEU A 112 -6.04 20.70 -13.05
C LEU A 112 -7.25 19.77 -13.05
N ASN A 113 -8.46 20.33 -12.87
CA ASN A 113 -9.71 19.56 -12.81
C ASN A 113 -10.14 19.10 -14.22
N VAL A 114 -9.24 18.40 -14.91
CA VAL A 114 -9.45 17.80 -16.24
C VAL A 114 -9.70 16.32 -16.00
N ARG A 115 -10.83 15.81 -16.49
CA ARG A 115 -11.16 14.39 -16.46
C ARG A 115 -10.83 13.80 -17.83
N PRO A 116 -9.63 13.21 -18.04
CA PRO A 116 -9.33 12.59 -19.32
C PRO A 116 -10.32 11.46 -19.57
N SER A 117 -10.94 11.47 -20.73
CA SER A 117 -11.85 10.41 -21.20
C SER A 117 -11.22 9.75 -22.41
N LEU A 118 -11.36 8.44 -22.54
CA LEU A 118 -10.92 7.72 -23.75
C LEU A 118 -11.76 8.08 -24.99
N ILE A 119 -12.89 8.75 -24.76
CA ILE A 119 -13.87 9.14 -25.79
C ILE A 119 -13.69 10.62 -26.17
N GLN A 120 -13.05 11.44 -25.33
CA GLN A 120 -12.88 12.88 -25.59
C GLN A 120 -11.41 13.27 -25.62
N SER A 121 -11.03 14.02 -26.65
CA SER A 121 -9.69 14.61 -26.77
C SER A 121 -9.33 15.43 -25.53
N SER A 122 -8.11 15.25 -25.03
CA SER A 122 -7.52 16.06 -23.95
C SER A 122 -7.07 17.45 -24.43
N ILE A 123 -7.15 17.71 -25.75
CA ILE A 123 -6.80 18.98 -26.37
C ILE A 123 -8.07 19.81 -26.52
N VAL A 124 -8.21 20.83 -25.67
CA VAL A 124 -9.29 21.83 -25.78
C VAL A 124 -8.71 23.05 -26.48
N ASN A 125 -9.22 23.35 -27.68
CA ASN A 125 -8.92 24.62 -28.35
C ASN A 125 -9.63 25.76 -27.60
N PHE A 126 -8.85 26.61 -26.95
CA PHE A 126 -9.37 27.78 -26.25
C PHE A 126 -9.15 29.04 -27.09
N ASP A 127 -10.20 29.84 -27.24
CA ASP A 127 -10.11 31.14 -27.87
C ASP A 127 -9.48 32.13 -26.89
N VAL A 128 -8.25 32.55 -27.17
CA VAL A 128 -7.45 33.43 -26.31
C VAL A 128 -8.16 34.76 -26.06
N LEU A 129 -8.99 35.22 -27.00
CA LEU A 129 -9.74 36.47 -26.88
C LEU A 129 -10.90 36.39 -25.87
N LYS A 130 -11.38 35.17 -25.55
CA LYS A 130 -12.44 34.93 -24.57
C LYS A 130 -11.92 34.71 -23.15
N LEU A 131 -10.61 34.62 -22.95
CA LEU A 131 -10.02 34.55 -21.62
C LEU A 131 -10.20 35.90 -20.90
N LYS A 132 -11.06 35.92 -19.88
CA LYS A 132 -11.12 37.06 -18.96
C LYS A 132 -9.74 37.28 -18.35
N LYS A 133 -9.14 38.44 -18.60
CA LYS A 133 -7.89 38.86 -17.96
C LYS A 133 -8.03 38.70 -16.45
N LYS A 134 -7.25 37.78 -15.87
CA LYS A 134 -7.06 37.66 -14.42
C LYS A 134 -5.61 37.94 -14.12
N LYS A 135 -5.34 38.64 -13.01
CA LYS A 135 -3.98 38.75 -12.48
C LYS A 135 -3.59 37.37 -11.95
N CYS A 136 -2.78 36.66 -12.73
CA CYS A 136 -2.16 35.41 -12.30
C CYS A 136 -0.74 35.71 -11.85
N TRP A 137 -0.33 35.14 -10.71
CA TRP A 137 1.03 35.22 -10.20
C TRP A 137 1.77 33.97 -10.66
N ILE A 138 2.81 34.15 -11.48
CA ILE A 138 3.72 33.08 -11.85
C ILE A 138 4.92 33.19 -10.91
N VAL A 139 5.13 32.16 -10.09
CA VAL A 139 6.30 32.09 -9.20
C VAL A 139 7.41 31.37 -9.97
N GLY A 140 8.40 32.14 -10.43
CA GLY A 140 9.63 31.62 -11.02
C GLY A 140 10.73 31.43 -9.99
N PHE A 141 11.63 30.47 -10.20
CA PHE A 141 12.82 30.27 -9.38
C PHE A 141 14.06 30.48 -10.25
N THR A 142 15.08 31.11 -9.68
CA THR A 142 16.42 31.21 -10.27
C THR A 142 17.36 30.32 -9.46
N THR A 143 18.13 29.48 -10.14
CA THR A 143 19.18 28.69 -9.49
C THR A 143 20.47 29.50 -9.48
N THR A 144 20.96 29.84 -8.30
CA THR A 144 22.30 30.41 -8.12
C THR A 144 23.33 29.29 -8.13
N ASN A 145 24.32 29.38 -9.00
CA ASN A 145 25.50 28.52 -8.94
C ASN A 145 26.33 28.96 -7.73
N ASN A 146 26.63 28.03 -6.83
CA ASN A 146 27.56 28.22 -5.71
C ASN A 146 28.98 28.51 -6.21
#